data_AF-A0ABD1X212-F1
#
_entry.id   AF-A0ABD1X212-F1
#
_cell.length_a   1.000
_cell.length_b   1.000
_cell.length_c   1.000
_cell.angle_alpha   90.00
_cell.angle_beta   90.00
_cell.angle_gamma   90.00
#
_symmetry.space_group_name_H-M   'P 1'
#
loop_
_entity.id
_entity.type
_entity.pdbx_description
1 polymer ?
#
loop_
_entity_poly.entity_id
_entity_poly.type
_entity_poly.pdbx_seq_one_letter_code
_entity_poly.pdbx_strand_id
1 'polypeptide(L)'
;MPFTHVLATKLGAKLTEVRKNKTCPWLRPDGKTQVTVEYNNDGGAMVPIRVHTVFFSTQHDETVNNDQIAKDLKEHVIKPVISLQYLDDRTIFHLNPSGRFVIGGPHGDA
;
A
#
# COMPACT_ATOMS: atom_id res chain seq x y z
N MET A 1 -10.69 -15.08 6.59
CA MET A 1 -10.33 -14.28 5.39
C MET A 1 -8.86 -14.51 5.07
N PRO A 2 -8.45 -14.62 3.79
CA PRO A 2 -7.04 -14.75 3.41
C PRO A 2 -6.19 -13.54 3.83
N PHE A 3 -4.98 -13.79 4.33
CA PHE A 3 -4.11 -12.73 4.86
C PHE A 3 -3.70 -11.70 3.78
N THR A 4 -3.41 -12.13 2.55
CA THR A 4 -3.20 -11.25 1.38
C THR A 4 -4.32 -10.24 1.19
N HIS A 5 -5.57 -10.72 1.16
CA HIS A 5 -6.75 -9.88 1.00
C HIS A 5 -6.91 -8.90 2.17
N VAL A 6 -6.76 -9.39 3.41
CA VAL A 6 -6.89 -8.54 4.60
C VAL A 6 -5.86 -7.41 4.58
N LEU A 7 -4.60 -7.70 4.23
CA LEU A 7 -3.57 -6.68 4.14
C LEU A 7 -3.85 -5.66 3.04
N ALA A 8 -4.13 -6.10 1.81
CA ALA A 8 -4.43 -5.19 0.70
C ALA A 8 -5.60 -4.25 1.04
N THR A 9 -6.70 -4.82 1.56
CA THR A 9 -7.88 -4.05 1.98
C THR A 9 -7.56 -3.06 3.11
N LYS A 10 -6.83 -3.49 4.14
CA LYS A 10 -6.44 -2.61 5.25
C LYS A 10 -5.52 -1.47 4.82
N LEU A 11 -4.60 -1.72 3.88
CA LEU A 11 -3.73 -0.67 3.33
C LEU A 11 -4.55 0.40 2.58
N GLY A 12 -5.55 -0.02 1.80
CA GLY A 12 -6.47 0.91 1.13
C GLY A 12 -7.31 1.73 2.12
N ALA A 13 -7.80 1.10 3.18
CA ALA A 13 -8.49 1.79 4.26
C ALA A 13 -7.57 2.79 4.98
N LYS A 14 -6.32 2.39 5.26
CA LYS A 14 -5.33 3.25 5.93
C LYS A 14 -4.94 4.46 5.08
N LEU A 15 -4.78 4.31 3.76
CA LEU A 15 -4.62 5.45 2.82
C LEU A 15 -5.74 6.48 3.00
N THR A 16 -6.99 6.00 3.03
CA THR A 16 -8.16 6.86 3.22
C THR A 16 -8.15 7.55 4.59
N GLU A 17 -7.77 6.83 5.64
CA GLU A 17 -7.67 7.36 7.00
C GLU A 17 -6.65 8.52 7.06
N VAL A 18 -5.42 8.29 6.59
CA VAL A 18 -4.34 9.29 6.65
C VAL A 18 -4.58 10.50 5.75
N ARG A 19 -5.38 10.32 4.69
CA ARG A 19 -5.90 11.43 3.88
C ARG A 19 -6.94 12.25 4.63
N LYS A 20 -7.94 11.59 5.23
CA LYS A 20 -9.06 12.27 5.90
C LYS A 20 -8.64 12.97 7.18
N ASN A 21 -7.71 12.39 7.94
CA ASN A 21 -7.17 13.00 9.15
C ASN A 21 -6.01 13.98 8.90
N LYS A 22 -5.65 14.20 7.63
CA LYS A 22 -4.59 15.14 7.19
C LYS A 22 -3.16 14.79 7.61
N THR A 23 -2.89 13.54 8.01
CA THR A 23 -1.51 13.05 8.22
C THR A 23 -0.72 13.10 6.90
N CYS A 24 -1.33 12.69 5.79
CA CYS A 24 -0.78 12.81 4.44
C CYS A 24 -1.73 13.69 3.60
N PRO A 25 -1.66 15.02 3.73
CA PRO A 25 -2.66 15.93 3.17
C PRO A 25 -2.63 16.00 1.63
N TRP A 26 -1.52 15.58 1.02
CA TRP A 26 -1.31 15.53 -0.43
C TRP A 26 -2.07 14.38 -1.13
N LEU A 27 -2.60 13.41 -0.37
CA LEU A 27 -3.35 12.29 -0.92
C LEU A 27 -4.68 12.76 -1.52
N ARG A 28 -4.98 12.24 -2.71
CA ARG A 28 -6.31 12.36 -3.34
C ARG A 28 -7.10 11.05 -3.20
N PRO A 29 -8.40 11.02 -3.55
CA PRO A 29 -9.28 9.90 -3.19
C PRO A 29 -9.00 8.58 -3.91
N ASP A 30 -8.48 8.62 -5.14
CA ASP A 30 -8.26 7.41 -5.94
C ASP A 30 -6.94 6.72 -5.56
N GLY A 31 -6.96 5.39 -5.43
CA GLY A 31 -5.80 4.62 -5.06
C GLY A 31 -6.04 3.11 -5.11
N LYS A 32 -4.97 2.36 -5.42
CA LYS A 32 -4.95 0.91 -5.56
C LYS A 32 -3.82 0.33 -4.73
N THR A 33 -4.09 -0.78 -4.06
CA THR A 33 -3.13 -1.53 -3.25
C THR A 33 -3.08 -2.98 -3.71
N GLN A 34 -1.91 -3.58 -3.66
CA GLN A 34 -1.73 -5.01 -3.92
C GLN A 34 -0.64 -5.56 -3.00
N VAL A 35 -0.85 -6.78 -2.50
CA VAL A 35 0.07 -7.46 -1.59
C VAL A 35 0.29 -8.88 -2.06
N THR A 36 1.55 -9.25 -2.22
CA THR A 36 2.00 -10.63 -2.48
C THR A 36 2.57 -11.18 -1.18
N VAL A 37 2.04 -12.30 -0.71
CA VAL A 37 2.49 -12.99 0.50
C VAL A 37 3.05 -14.35 0.10
N GLU A 38 4.16 -14.71 0.71
CA GLU A 38 4.77 -16.02 0.63
C GLU A 38 4.12 -16.93 1.69
N TYR A 39 3.68 -18.13 1.28
CA TYR A 39 2.97 -19.06 2.14
C TYR A 39 3.66 -20.42 2.18
N ASN A 40 3.57 -21.08 3.34
CA ASN A 40 3.80 -22.51 3.46
C ASN A 40 2.45 -23.25 3.39
N ASN A 41 2.44 -24.42 2.76
CA ASN A 41 1.32 -25.37 2.84
C ASN A 41 1.62 -26.39 3.95
N ASP A 42 0.90 -26.27 5.07
CA ASP A 42 1.00 -27.19 6.20
C ASP A 42 -0.28 -28.05 6.27
N GLY A 43 -0.22 -29.25 5.67
CA GLY A 43 -1.34 -30.19 5.68
C GLY A 43 -2.63 -29.65 5.04
N GLY A 44 -2.53 -28.73 4.06
CA GLY A 44 -3.66 -28.04 3.45
C GLY A 44 -3.98 -26.67 4.06
N ALA A 45 -3.39 -26.33 5.22
CA ALA A 45 -3.51 -25.00 5.82
C ALA A 45 -2.48 -24.04 5.20
N MET A 46 -2.93 -22.83 4.82
CA MET A 46 -2.07 -21.79 4.25
C MET A 46 -1.49 -20.91 5.36
N VAL A 47 -0.20 -21.09 5.68
CA VAL A 47 0.49 -20.36 6.75
C VAL A 47 1.36 -19.25 6.16
N PRO A 48 1.07 -17.95 6.42
CA PRO A 48 1.86 -16.85 5.87
C PRO A 48 3.25 -16.81 6.50
N ILE A 49 4.28 -16.77 5.66
CA ILE A 49 5.68 -16.69 6.10
C ILE A 49 6.11 -15.22 6.15
N ARG A 50 5.96 -14.51 5.04
CA ARG A 50 6.39 -13.11 4.89
C ARG A 50 5.62 -12.40 3.78
N VAL A 51 5.65 -11.07 3.80
CA VAL A 51 5.20 -10.24 2.69
C VAL A 51 6.34 -10.14 1.68
N HIS A 52 6.11 -10.68 0.48
CA HIS A 52 7.10 -10.65 -0.59
C HIS A 52 7.12 -9.29 -1.30
N THR A 53 5.95 -8.80 -1.71
CA THR A 53 5.82 -7.53 -2.44
C THR A 53 4.65 -6.73 -1.93
N VAL A 54 4.87 -5.43 -1.75
CA VAL A 54 3.82 -4.44 -1.49
C VAL A 54 3.80 -3.43 -2.64
N PHE A 55 2.63 -3.22 -3.22
CA PHE A 55 2.41 -2.30 -4.32
C PHE A 55 1.38 -1.23 -3.94
N PHE A 56 1.68 0.00 -4.32
CA PHE A 56 0.80 1.15 -4.22
C PHE A 56 0.81 1.95 -5.52
N SER A 57 -0.38 2.32 -5.98
CA SER A 57 -0.59 3.47 -6.87
C SER A 57 -1.65 4.33 -6.24
N THR A 58 -1.27 5.49 -5.70
CA THR A 58 -2.20 6.43 -5.08
C THR A 58 -2.17 7.77 -5.77
N GLN A 59 -3.35 8.34 -5.98
CA GLN A 59 -3.50 9.67 -6.54
C GLN A 59 -2.97 10.71 -5.55
N HIS A 60 -2.33 11.75 -6.07
CA HIS A 60 -1.71 12.80 -5.28
C HIS A 60 -1.89 14.18 -5.93
N ASP A 61 -1.65 15.25 -5.17
CA ASP A 61 -1.54 16.59 -5.74
C ASP A 61 -0.20 16.84 -6.46
N GLU A 62 -0.05 18.01 -7.06
CA GLU A 62 1.13 18.36 -7.85
C GLU A 62 2.35 18.77 -7.02
N THR A 63 2.18 18.94 -5.70
CA THR A 63 3.18 19.55 -4.82
C THR A 63 4.11 18.53 -4.18
N VAL A 64 3.63 17.30 -3.96
CA VAL A 64 4.43 16.23 -3.36
C VAL A 64 5.33 15.56 -4.40
N ASN A 65 6.57 15.25 -4.02
CA ASN A 65 7.52 14.51 -4.85
C ASN A 65 7.52 13.01 -4.51
N ASN A 66 8.07 12.18 -5.40
CA ASN A 66 8.02 10.72 -5.26
C ASN A 66 8.78 10.18 -4.05
N ASP A 67 9.86 10.84 -3.63
CA ASP A 67 10.61 10.42 -2.44
C ASP A 67 9.78 10.62 -1.17
N GLN A 68 9.07 11.74 -1.08
CA GLN A 68 8.16 12.04 0.02
C GLN A 68 6.95 11.09 0.02
N ILE A 69 6.35 10.80 -1.15
CA ILE A 69 5.30 9.78 -1.28
C ILE A 69 5.80 8.43 -0.76
N ALA A 70 6.96 7.97 -1.23
CA ALA A 70 7.52 6.68 -0.84
C ALA A 70 7.80 6.60 0.67
N LYS A 71 8.33 7.68 1.26
CA LYS A 71 8.61 7.78 2.70
C LYS A 71 7.32 7.73 3.52
N ASP A 72 6.34 8.54 3.17
CA ASP A 72 5.07 8.65 3.89
C ASP A 72 4.24 7.37 3.80
N LEU A 73 4.21 6.71 2.62
CA LEU A 73 3.54 5.42 2.47
C LEU A 73 4.18 4.35 3.35
N LYS A 74 5.52 4.32 3.45
CA LYS A 74 6.21 3.38 4.34
C LYS A 74 5.86 3.65 5.80
N GLU A 75 5.96 4.90 6.23
CA GLU A 75 5.82 5.28 7.65
C GLU A 75 4.37 5.27 8.14
N HIS A 76 3.46 5.89 7.40
CA HIS A 76 2.11 6.18 7.85
C HIS A 76 1.07 5.18 7.36
N VAL A 77 1.41 4.34 6.38
CA VAL A 77 0.46 3.36 5.79
C VAL A 77 0.93 1.92 5.97
N ILE A 78 2.15 1.59 5.55
CA ILE A 78 2.64 0.20 5.57
C ILE A 78 2.97 -0.27 6.99
N LYS A 79 3.86 0.43 7.70
CA LYS A 79 4.28 0.04 9.07
C LYS A 79 3.12 -0.09 10.06
N PRO A 80 2.08 0.78 10.05
CA PRO A 80 0.94 0.63 10.95
C PRO A 80 0.00 -0.54 10.62
N VAL A 81 0.08 -1.10 9.41
CA VAL A 81 -0.85 -2.14 8.93
C VAL A 81 -0.19 -3.52 8.89
N ILE A 82 1.06 -3.60 8.42
CA ILE A 82 1.79 -4.86 8.28
C ILE A 82 2.73 -5.00 9.49
N SER A 83 2.50 -6.05 10.30
CA SER A 83 3.38 -6.37 11.42
C SER A 83 4.82 -6.60 10.94
N LEU A 84 5.79 -6.08 11.69
CA LEU A 84 7.22 -6.18 11.36
C LEU A 84 7.71 -7.62 11.22
N GLN A 85 7.05 -8.59 11.87
CA GLN A 85 7.39 -10.01 11.72
C GLN A 85 7.25 -10.55 10.28
N TYR A 86 6.46 -9.87 9.43
CA TYR A 86 6.25 -10.27 8.04
C TYR A 86 7.01 -9.39 7.04
N LEU A 87 7.75 -8.38 7.51
CA LEU A 87 8.56 -7.49 6.68
C LEU A 87 10.03 -7.80 6.92
N ASP A 88 10.78 -7.96 5.84
CA ASP A 88 12.23 -8.13 5.89
C ASP A 88 12.93 -7.22 4.88
N ASP A 89 14.27 -7.27 4.89
CA ASP A 89 15.15 -6.54 3.98
C ASP A 89 14.95 -6.92 2.50
N ARG A 90 14.34 -8.07 2.24
CA ARG A 90 14.02 -8.58 0.91
C ARG A 90 12.58 -8.25 0.48
N THR A 91 11.77 -7.59 1.30
CA THR A 91 10.43 -7.17 0.89
C THR A 91 10.53 -6.11 -0.20
N ILE A 92 9.89 -6.38 -1.34
CA ILE A 92 9.90 -5.49 -2.50
C ILE A 92 8.80 -4.45 -2.36
N PHE A 93 9.13 -3.18 -2.57
CA PHE A 93 8.18 -2.07 -2.50
C PHE A 93 8.09 -1.36 -3.85
N HIS A 94 6.90 -1.39 -4.46
CA HIS A 94 6.56 -0.57 -5.62
C HIS A 94 5.63 0.55 -5.19
N LEU A 95 6.16 1.75 -5.00
CA LEU A 95 5.43 2.90 -4.46
C LEU A 95 5.29 3.97 -5.54
N ASN A 96 4.08 4.12 -6.09
CA ASN A 96 3.77 4.94 -7.25
C ASN A 96 4.73 4.69 -8.44
N PRO A 97 4.86 3.44 -8.93
CA PRO A 97 5.81 3.11 -9.98
C PRO A 97 5.55 3.80 -11.32
N SER A 98 4.34 4.33 -11.56
CA SER A 98 4.04 5.16 -12.73
C SER A 98 4.69 6.55 -12.68
N GLY A 99 5.25 6.94 -11.52
CA GLY A 99 5.94 8.20 -11.30
C GLY A 99 5.02 9.40 -11.09
N ARG A 100 3.91 9.55 -11.82
CA ARG A 100 2.96 10.65 -11.63
C ARG A 100 1.52 10.17 -11.76
N PHE A 101 0.73 10.38 -10.70
CA PHE A 101 -0.69 10.06 -10.62
C PHE A 101 -1.47 11.24 -10.04
N VAL A 102 -1.58 12.33 -10.82
CA VAL A 102 -2.33 13.54 -10.42
C VAL A 102 -3.80 13.46 -10.85
N ILE A 103 -4.02 13.01 -12.08
CA ILE A 103 -5.34 12.79 -12.68
C ILE A 103 -5.83 11.40 -12.29
N GLY A 104 -7.06 11.29 -11.78
CA GLY A 104 -7.63 10.03 -11.28
C GLY A 104 -9.14 10.11 -11.11
N GLY A 105 -9.74 9.07 -10.53
CA GLY A 105 -11.20 8.91 -10.45
C GLY A 105 -11.84 8.81 -11.85
N PRO A 106 -13.11 9.21 -12.01
CA PRO A 106 -13.83 9.11 -13.30
C PRO A 106 -13.16 9.84 -14.47
N HIS A 107 -12.27 10.80 -14.20
CA HIS A 107 -11.52 11.49 -15.22
C HIS A 107 -10.34 10.65 -15.75
N GLY A 108 -9.77 9.78 -14.91
CA GLY A 108 -8.64 8.92 -15.27
C GLY A 108 -9.04 7.55 -15.79
N ASP A 109 -10.22 7.05 -15.40
CA ASP A 109 -10.72 5.71 -15.75
C ASP A 109 -12.26 5.68 -15.61
N ALA A 110 -12.96 5.00 -16.52
CA ALA A 110 -14.42 5.09 -16.72
C ALA A 110 -15.26 4.24 -15.74
#